data_AF-A0A093XVS6-F1
#
_entry.id   AF-A0A093XVS6-F1
#
_cell.length_a   1.000
_cell.length_b   1.000
_cell.length_c   1.000
_cell.angle_alpha   90.00
_cell.angle_beta   90.00
_cell.angle_gamma   90.00
#
_symmetry.space_group_name_H-M   'P 1'
#
loop_
_entity.id
_entity.type
_entity.pdbx_description
1 polymer ?
#
loop_
_entity_poly.entity_id
_entity_poly.type
_entity_poly.pdbx_seq_one_letter_code
_entity_poly.pdbx_strand_id
1 'polypeptide(L)'
;MADGDSFTHQVSTLGAPDSPFYTPKLESLSEEVRSLLENYSGIEPDLVVPHIEEMRDRAWKIYPYPCIGMFRFVNVTLLKSPHYPNILSRLKNDNHIFLDLGCCFGSEIRQLTADGAPSENLYGSDLRLEFWELGYDLFRDREKLKSSFLVGDVFDSSSELGKLDGKVDIIHAASFFHLFTYEQQLEVGKRIVKLLRPVEGSLVLGRMVGNTEPGLLTSKDGKKTLYRHNEESWAGLWREISELTGVKFEVKSHLVDTPGHMRFFNDAPRPTPLGGVQLWWKHEDYLLSQSFIALKRNGPTGRLASLSLRVAVPPDAVNESAGYIRRLMWEEPAVDIFLSTFRALSTSQLRIESLDLFNSSGRRRRRGLPCNALSSVDWDDEGLTESLSSLRSLSIGLSKRFFKFDEDAYGHVINYYDEPYISMVRDGKNFTGLASLFKILKNLNSFELYFFTLLGELPETDWFLQHLVALSSLPNLTRCKLRGIYATETDLLAFIKRTRVSDLSLRQVKLSSGSFRSIFDYCTSTASPISKLDFKDLYEKDREPSPYVLFLETASSMFDYGAHERRTNFLTRNGDDINQPISYNTDVRSVGVIRLSPPLV
;
A
#
# COMPACT_ATOMS: atom_id res chain seq x y z
N MET A 1 -2.01 0.84 -0.91
CA MET A 1 -2.43 2.10 -0.26
C MET A 1 -3.17 1.71 1.00
N ALA A 2 -2.92 2.40 2.11
CA ALA A 2 -3.48 2.13 3.42
C ALA A 2 -4.90 2.71 3.55
N ASP A 3 -5.83 2.20 2.73
CA ASP A 3 -7.19 2.77 2.59
C ASP A 3 -8.29 1.92 3.24
N GLY A 4 -7.91 0.91 4.03
CA GLY A 4 -8.86 -0.03 4.63
C GLY A 4 -9.01 0.02 6.15
N ASP A 5 -8.27 0.88 6.88
CA ASP A 5 -8.41 0.98 8.34
C ASP A 5 -9.36 2.11 8.73
N SER A 6 -10.32 1.79 9.60
CA SER A 6 -11.17 2.70 10.37
C SER A 6 -10.47 3.86 11.05
N PHE A 7 -9.18 3.71 11.23
CA PHE A 7 -8.29 4.71 11.77
C PHE A 7 -7.99 5.90 10.83
N THR A 8 -8.09 5.70 9.51
CA THR A 8 -7.65 6.68 8.50
C THR A 8 -8.72 7.68 8.10
N HIS A 9 -9.98 7.41 8.42
CA HIS A 9 -11.04 8.36 8.21
C HIS A 9 -11.06 9.36 9.38
N GLN A 10 -10.84 10.63 9.08
CA GLN A 10 -11.50 11.67 9.87
C GLN A 10 -12.98 11.26 9.92
N VAL A 11 -13.56 11.22 11.12
CA VAL A 11 -15.01 11.13 11.28
C VAL A 11 -15.57 12.34 10.55
N SER A 12 -15.80 12.19 9.25
CA SER A 12 -16.30 13.23 8.38
C SER A 12 -17.68 13.51 8.89
N THR A 13 -17.82 14.62 9.61
CA THR A 13 -19.01 15.07 10.36
C THR A 13 -19.51 14.07 11.42
N LEU A 14 -19.45 14.47 12.69
CA LEU A 14 -20.12 13.80 13.81
C LEU A 14 -21.56 13.40 13.41
N GLY A 15 -21.84 12.09 13.43
CA GLY A 15 -23.19 11.57 13.23
C GLY A 15 -23.64 11.37 11.78
N ALA A 16 -22.77 11.49 10.76
CA ALA A 16 -23.17 11.30 9.37
C ALA A 16 -23.53 9.82 9.07
N PRO A 17 -24.71 9.54 8.45
CA PRO A 17 -25.11 8.20 8.04
C PRO A 17 -24.19 7.57 6.99
N ASP A 18 -23.43 8.39 6.25
CA ASP A 18 -22.57 7.97 5.14
C ASP A 18 -21.19 7.46 5.62
N SER A 19 -21.01 7.33 6.94
CA SER A 19 -19.78 6.78 7.52
C SER A 19 -19.63 5.29 7.18
N PRO A 20 -18.42 4.81 6.80
CA PRO A 20 -18.19 3.38 6.57
C PRO A 20 -18.36 2.53 7.83
N PHE A 21 -18.46 3.14 9.02
CA PHE A 21 -18.69 2.45 10.28
C PHE A 21 -20.14 2.49 10.75
N TYR A 22 -21.04 3.08 9.97
CA TYR A 22 -22.46 3.12 10.27
C TYR A 22 -23.21 2.06 9.47
N THR A 23 -23.58 0.96 10.10
CA THR A 23 -24.40 -0.09 9.47
C THR A 23 -25.88 0.24 9.70
N PRO A 24 -26.68 0.61 8.67
CA PRO A 24 -28.03 1.14 8.92
C PRO A 24 -28.95 0.17 9.66
N LYS A 25 -28.81 -1.14 9.40
CA LYS A 25 -29.67 -2.20 9.93
C LYS A 25 -28.86 -3.33 10.54
N LEU A 26 -29.39 -3.94 11.59
CA LEU A 26 -28.79 -5.10 12.22
C LEU A 26 -29.12 -6.37 11.41
N GLU A 27 -28.12 -6.95 10.76
CA GLU A 27 -28.33 -8.11 9.87
C GLU A 27 -28.59 -9.41 10.63
N SER A 28 -27.90 -9.61 11.75
CA SER A 28 -28.05 -10.81 12.58
C SER A 28 -27.77 -10.49 14.04
N LEU A 29 -28.47 -11.21 14.92
CA LEU A 29 -28.31 -11.13 16.37
C LEU A 29 -28.06 -12.54 16.89
N SER A 30 -27.07 -12.71 17.76
CA SER A 30 -26.81 -14.03 18.33
C SER A 30 -27.89 -14.40 19.34
N GLU A 31 -28.12 -15.71 19.50
CA GLU A 31 -29.15 -16.23 20.40
C GLU A 31 -28.93 -15.79 21.85
N GLU A 32 -27.68 -15.66 22.27
CA GLU A 32 -27.34 -15.24 23.63
C GLU A 32 -27.76 -13.79 23.88
N VAL A 33 -27.49 -12.89 22.93
CA VAL A 33 -27.86 -11.47 23.04
C VAL A 33 -29.38 -11.31 22.94
N ARG A 34 -30.03 -12.07 22.06
CA ARG A 34 -31.48 -12.13 21.96
C ARG A 34 -32.10 -12.57 23.29
N SER A 35 -31.63 -13.68 23.84
CA SER A 35 -32.09 -14.20 25.13
C SER A 35 -31.87 -13.22 26.28
N LEU A 36 -30.75 -12.49 26.30
CA LEU A 36 -30.50 -11.45 27.30
C LEU A 36 -31.53 -10.30 27.20
N LEU A 37 -31.84 -9.83 26.00
CA LEU A 37 -32.81 -8.74 25.82
C LEU A 37 -34.25 -9.20 26.06
N GLU A 38 -34.59 -10.42 25.66
CA GLU A 38 -35.94 -10.97 25.88
C GLU A 38 -36.16 -11.33 27.35
N ASN A 39 -35.30 -12.17 27.93
CA ASN A 39 -35.51 -12.75 29.26
C ASN A 39 -35.05 -11.86 30.42
N TYR A 40 -33.89 -11.20 30.30
CA TYR A 40 -33.39 -10.35 31.39
C TYR A 40 -34.03 -8.96 31.35
N SER A 41 -34.25 -8.41 30.15
CA SER A 41 -34.74 -7.03 29.95
C SER A 41 -36.25 -6.95 29.70
N GLY A 42 -36.93 -8.08 29.44
CA GLY A 42 -38.38 -8.13 29.22
C GLY A 42 -38.82 -7.43 27.93
N ILE A 43 -38.01 -7.51 26.88
CA ILE A 43 -38.33 -6.93 25.58
C ILE A 43 -39.01 -8.00 24.73
N GLU A 44 -40.17 -7.67 24.16
CA GLU A 44 -40.88 -8.58 23.25
C GLU A 44 -40.01 -8.95 22.04
N PRO A 45 -40.00 -10.22 21.56
CA PRO A 45 -39.11 -10.69 20.51
C PRO A 45 -39.08 -9.83 19.23
N ASP A 46 -40.24 -9.31 18.83
CA ASP A 46 -40.40 -8.47 17.64
C ASP A 46 -39.86 -7.03 17.83
N LEU A 47 -39.64 -6.60 19.07
CA LEU A 47 -39.13 -5.27 19.41
C LEU A 47 -37.63 -5.24 19.69
N VAL A 48 -36.97 -6.40 19.84
CA VAL A 48 -35.54 -6.49 20.18
C VAL A 48 -34.67 -5.76 19.16
N VAL A 49 -34.80 -6.09 17.87
CA VAL A 49 -33.97 -5.49 16.82
C VAL A 49 -34.23 -3.98 16.65
N PRO A 50 -35.48 -3.50 16.54
CA PRO A 50 -35.77 -2.07 16.50
C PRO A 50 -35.20 -1.31 17.71
N HIS A 51 -35.27 -1.89 18.91
CA HIS A 51 -34.75 -1.28 20.13
C HIS A 51 -33.22 -1.13 20.09
N ILE A 52 -32.49 -2.16 19.64
CA ILE A 52 -31.03 -2.09 19.45
C ILE A 52 -30.66 -1.01 18.43
N GLU A 53 -31.40 -0.93 17.32
CA GLU A 53 -31.19 0.08 16.27
C GLU A 53 -31.39 1.51 16.78
N GLU A 54 -32.45 1.75 17.56
CA GLU A 54 -32.68 3.04 18.19
C GLU A 54 -31.56 3.42 19.17
N MET A 55 -31.12 2.48 20.00
CA MET A 55 -30.04 2.71 20.97
C MET A 55 -28.72 3.03 20.25
N ARG A 56 -28.43 2.35 19.14
CA ARG A 56 -27.28 2.65 18.28
C ARG A 56 -27.37 4.09 17.76
N ASP A 57 -28.51 4.49 17.20
CA ASP A 57 -28.68 5.84 16.63
C ASP A 57 -28.47 6.92 17.68
N ARG A 58 -28.97 6.70 18.91
CA ARG A 58 -28.77 7.60 20.05
C ARG A 58 -27.31 7.66 20.48
N ALA A 59 -26.62 6.51 20.59
CA ALA A 59 -25.22 6.44 20.97
C ALA A 59 -24.28 7.05 19.92
N TRP A 60 -24.57 6.85 18.64
CA TRP A 60 -23.77 7.37 17.53
C TRP A 60 -23.73 8.90 17.52
N LYS A 61 -24.81 9.55 17.98
CA LYS A 61 -24.90 11.01 18.15
C LYS A 61 -24.07 11.54 19.32
N ILE A 62 -23.84 10.73 20.35
CA ILE A 62 -22.96 11.08 21.48
C ILE A 62 -21.52 11.04 21.02
N TYR A 63 -21.08 9.87 20.52
CA TYR A 63 -19.78 9.73 19.91
C TYR A 63 -19.74 8.54 18.94
N PRO A 64 -19.30 8.71 17.69
CA PRO A 64 -19.41 7.71 16.64
C PRO A 64 -18.28 6.67 16.69
N TYR A 65 -18.21 5.88 17.77
CA TYR A 65 -17.26 4.77 17.84
C TYR A 65 -17.66 3.66 16.86
N PRO A 66 -16.72 3.04 16.12
CA PRO A 66 -17.04 1.94 15.20
C PRO A 66 -17.77 0.78 15.88
N CYS A 67 -17.51 0.50 17.16
CA CYS A 67 -18.24 -0.51 17.92
C CYS A 67 -19.73 -0.19 18.10
N ILE A 68 -20.11 1.09 18.12
CA ILE A 68 -21.50 1.53 18.17
C ILE A 68 -22.15 1.35 16.81
N GLY A 69 -21.57 1.96 15.76
CA GLY A 69 -22.17 1.98 14.43
C GLY A 69 -22.34 0.61 13.78
N MET A 70 -21.51 -0.36 14.14
CA MET A 70 -21.58 -1.77 13.71
C MET A 70 -22.24 -2.70 14.75
N PHE A 71 -23.01 -2.17 15.71
CA PHE A 71 -23.73 -2.96 16.72
C PHE A 71 -22.87 -3.88 17.59
N ARG A 72 -21.57 -3.63 17.72
CA ARG A 72 -20.69 -4.48 18.54
C ARG A 72 -20.90 -4.29 20.03
N PHE A 73 -21.52 -3.19 20.46
CA PHE A 73 -21.83 -2.92 21.87
C PHE A 73 -22.80 -3.94 22.49
N VAL A 74 -23.59 -4.65 21.69
CA VAL A 74 -24.45 -5.75 22.19
C VAL A 74 -23.77 -7.12 22.14
N ASN A 75 -22.60 -7.25 21.50
CA ASN A 75 -21.90 -8.52 21.43
C ASN A 75 -21.18 -8.81 22.76
N VAL A 76 -21.70 -9.76 23.51
CA VAL A 76 -21.13 -10.25 24.76
C VAL A 76 -19.96 -11.20 24.45
N THR A 77 -18.74 -10.68 24.49
CA THR A 77 -17.53 -11.43 24.14
C THR A 77 -17.02 -12.30 25.27
N LEU A 78 -17.23 -11.87 26.52
CA LEU A 78 -16.79 -12.60 27.70
C LEU A 78 -17.46 -13.97 27.81
N LEU A 79 -18.74 -14.06 27.44
CA LEU A 79 -19.52 -15.31 27.44
C LEU A 79 -18.90 -16.40 26.56
N LYS A 80 -18.20 -16.02 25.49
CA LYS A 80 -17.53 -16.94 24.57
C LYS A 80 -16.14 -17.37 25.04
N SER A 81 -15.65 -16.81 26.15
CA SER A 81 -14.35 -17.14 26.70
C SER A 81 -14.36 -18.52 27.34
N PRO A 82 -13.33 -19.36 27.13
CA PRO A 82 -13.19 -20.62 27.87
C PRO A 82 -13.04 -20.39 29.39
N HIS A 83 -12.71 -19.16 29.81
CA HIS A 83 -12.61 -18.79 31.22
C HIS A 83 -13.96 -18.40 31.84
N TYR A 84 -15.03 -18.24 31.05
CA TYR A 84 -16.33 -17.76 31.55
C TYR A 84 -16.89 -18.58 32.73
N PRO A 85 -16.92 -19.93 32.69
CA PRO A 85 -17.47 -20.70 33.81
C PRO A 85 -16.69 -20.50 35.12
N ASN A 86 -15.36 -20.36 35.04
CA ASN A 86 -14.53 -20.09 36.19
C ASN A 86 -14.76 -18.66 36.74
N ILE A 87 -14.86 -17.66 35.86
CA ILE A 87 -15.17 -16.28 36.23
C ILE A 87 -16.52 -16.21 36.93
N LEU A 88 -17.57 -16.80 36.35
CA LEU A 88 -18.90 -16.81 36.95
C LEU A 88 -18.90 -17.51 38.32
N SER A 89 -18.20 -18.64 38.45
CA SER A 89 -18.08 -19.34 39.72
C SER A 89 -17.39 -18.49 40.79
N ARG A 90 -16.28 -17.83 40.43
CA ARG A 90 -15.54 -16.91 41.30
C ARG A 90 -16.38 -15.75 41.80
N LEU A 91 -17.21 -15.18 40.93
CA LEU A 91 -18.09 -14.07 41.30
C LEU A 91 -19.23 -14.51 42.23
N LYS A 92 -19.77 -15.72 42.03
CA LYS A 92 -20.89 -16.26 42.83
C LYS A 92 -20.45 -16.81 44.19
N ASN A 93 -19.30 -17.48 44.24
CA ASN A 93 -18.91 -18.28 45.40
C ASN A 93 -17.87 -17.58 46.28
N ASP A 94 -16.98 -16.77 45.68
CA ASP A 94 -15.81 -16.22 46.38
C ASP A 94 -15.93 -14.71 46.63
N ASN A 95 -17.08 -14.12 46.26
CA ASN A 95 -17.34 -12.68 46.39
C ASN A 95 -16.27 -11.81 45.69
N HIS A 96 -15.72 -12.30 44.57
CA HIS A 96 -14.71 -11.59 43.78
C HIS A 96 -15.28 -10.35 43.09
N ILE A 97 -14.43 -9.36 42.86
CA ILE A 97 -14.78 -8.10 42.19
C ILE A 97 -14.39 -8.16 40.70
N PHE A 98 -15.33 -7.78 39.84
CA PHE A 98 -15.14 -7.68 38.40
C PHE A 98 -15.17 -6.21 37.94
N LEU A 99 -14.28 -5.85 37.02
CA LEU A 99 -14.28 -4.56 36.34
C LEU A 99 -14.31 -4.75 34.82
N ASP A 100 -15.30 -4.15 34.15
CA ASP A 100 -15.31 -3.97 32.69
C ASP A 100 -14.70 -2.59 32.36
N LEU A 101 -13.48 -2.58 31.82
CA LEU A 101 -12.71 -1.39 31.51
C LEU A 101 -12.92 -0.97 30.04
N GLY A 102 -13.58 0.17 29.84
CA GLY A 102 -14.15 0.58 28.55
C GLY A 102 -15.51 -0.10 28.30
N CYS A 103 -16.40 -0.06 29.30
CA CYS A 103 -17.60 -0.88 29.32
C CYS A 103 -18.68 -0.45 28.32
N CYS A 104 -18.62 0.76 27.76
CA CYS A 104 -19.66 1.31 26.90
C CYS A 104 -21.04 1.15 27.56
N PHE A 105 -21.92 0.31 27.01
CA PHE A 105 -23.27 0.06 27.53
C PHE A 105 -23.30 -0.89 28.74
N GLY A 106 -22.18 -1.55 29.08
CA GLY A 106 -22.11 -2.51 30.19
C GLY A 106 -22.82 -3.83 29.91
N SER A 107 -22.71 -4.35 28.68
CA SER A 107 -23.36 -5.60 28.24
C SER A 107 -22.78 -6.83 28.95
N GLU A 108 -21.46 -6.86 29.17
CA GLU A 108 -20.78 -7.99 29.86
C GLU A 108 -21.25 -8.12 31.31
N ILE A 109 -21.38 -6.98 32.02
CA ILE A 109 -21.90 -6.89 33.39
C ILE A 109 -23.31 -7.47 33.49
N ARG A 110 -24.16 -7.18 32.50
CA ARG A 110 -25.56 -7.61 32.49
C ARG A 110 -25.71 -9.07 32.12
N GLN A 111 -24.86 -9.59 31.23
CA GLN A 111 -24.79 -11.04 31.03
C GLN A 111 -24.39 -11.76 32.32
N LEU A 112 -23.33 -11.32 33.00
CA LEU A 112 -22.90 -11.91 34.26
C LEU A 112 -24.01 -11.87 35.32
N THR A 113 -24.74 -10.75 35.40
CA THR A 113 -25.87 -10.59 36.30
C THR A 113 -27.02 -11.54 35.94
N ALA A 114 -27.35 -11.68 34.66
CA ALA A 114 -28.36 -12.62 34.17
C ALA A 114 -28.02 -14.08 34.52
N ASP A 115 -26.74 -14.43 34.51
CA ASP A 115 -26.24 -15.76 34.89
C ASP A 115 -26.06 -15.94 36.43
N GLY A 116 -26.43 -14.92 37.19
CA GLY A 116 -26.56 -14.94 38.65
C GLY A 116 -25.32 -14.49 39.42
N ALA A 117 -24.39 -13.76 38.80
CA ALA A 117 -23.35 -13.05 39.54
C ALA A 117 -23.97 -11.90 40.37
N PRO A 118 -23.53 -11.66 41.62
CA PRO A 118 -24.00 -10.53 42.42
C PRO A 118 -23.60 -9.20 41.78
N SER A 119 -24.60 -8.44 41.28
CA SER A 119 -24.34 -7.21 40.51
C SER A 119 -23.58 -6.12 41.28
N GLU A 120 -23.70 -6.09 42.62
CA GLU A 120 -22.96 -5.19 43.52
C GLU A 120 -21.43 -5.37 43.49
N ASN A 121 -20.96 -6.52 43.02
CA ASN A 121 -19.54 -6.82 42.85
C ASN A 121 -19.04 -6.55 41.42
N LEU A 122 -19.92 -6.11 40.52
CA LEU A 122 -19.60 -5.83 39.13
C LEU A 122 -19.50 -4.31 38.94
N TYR A 123 -18.38 -3.89 38.38
CA TYR A 123 -18.07 -2.49 38.13
C TYR A 123 -17.85 -2.28 36.63
N GLY A 124 -18.33 -1.15 36.13
CA GLY A 124 -18.04 -0.69 34.77
C GLY A 124 -17.29 0.63 34.82
N SER A 125 -16.37 0.86 33.89
CA SER A 125 -15.75 2.16 33.71
C SER A 125 -15.67 2.53 32.23
N ASP A 126 -15.97 3.79 31.93
CA ASP A 126 -15.83 4.39 30.61
C ASP A 126 -15.58 5.90 30.78
N LEU A 127 -15.13 6.55 29.71
CA LEU A 127 -14.91 7.99 29.69
C LEU A 127 -16.24 8.78 29.64
N ARG A 128 -17.29 8.18 29.08
CA ARG A 128 -18.56 8.85 28.78
C ARG A 128 -19.72 8.25 29.57
N LEU A 129 -20.24 9.06 30.50
CA LEU A 129 -21.42 8.74 31.31
C LEU A 129 -22.61 8.29 30.46
N GLU A 130 -22.79 8.93 29.32
CA GLU A 130 -23.98 8.81 28.50
C GLU A 130 -24.16 7.41 27.91
N PHE A 131 -23.09 6.60 27.79
CA PHE A 131 -23.19 5.26 27.21
C PHE A 131 -23.82 4.24 28.13
N TRP A 132 -23.47 4.23 29.42
CA TRP A 132 -24.15 3.31 30.34
C TRP A 132 -25.54 3.81 30.74
N GLU A 133 -25.81 5.11 30.64
CA GLU A 133 -27.19 5.63 30.69
C GLU A 133 -28.05 5.03 29.58
N LEU A 134 -27.53 4.97 28.35
CA LEU A 134 -28.16 4.22 27.26
C LEU A 134 -28.17 2.70 27.50
N GLY A 135 -27.20 2.17 28.25
CA GLY A 135 -27.22 0.79 28.75
C GLY A 135 -28.45 0.50 29.61
N TYR A 136 -28.79 1.40 30.55
CA TYR A 136 -30.01 1.24 31.36
C TYR A 136 -31.29 1.26 30.50
N ASP A 137 -31.32 2.07 29.45
CA ASP A 137 -32.44 2.10 28.50
C ASP A 137 -32.49 0.83 27.63
N LEU A 138 -31.33 0.35 27.16
CA LEU A 138 -31.20 -0.86 26.35
C LEU A 138 -31.73 -2.08 27.11
N PHE A 139 -31.33 -2.23 28.38
CA PHE A 139 -31.59 -3.43 29.18
C PHE A 139 -32.73 -3.26 30.21
N ARG A 140 -33.36 -2.08 30.29
CA ARG A 140 -34.50 -1.76 31.16
C ARG A 140 -34.29 -2.12 32.63
N ASP A 141 -33.07 -1.89 33.14
CA ASP A 141 -32.64 -2.47 34.42
C ASP A 141 -32.17 -1.45 35.47
N ARG A 142 -32.48 -0.16 35.31
CA ARG A 142 -32.07 0.91 36.24
C ARG A 142 -32.37 0.61 37.70
N GLU A 143 -33.55 0.06 37.99
CA GLU A 143 -33.98 -0.26 39.36
C GLU A 143 -33.54 -1.67 39.82
N LYS A 144 -33.01 -2.50 38.91
CA LYS A 144 -32.66 -3.91 39.15
C LYS A 144 -31.16 -4.10 39.33
N LEU A 145 -30.35 -3.43 38.51
CA LEU A 145 -28.91 -3.60 38.45
C LEU A 145 -28.24 -2.79 39.57
N LYS A 146 -27.53 -3.47 40.49
CA LYS A 146 -26.83 -2.83 41.62
C LYS A 146 -25.34 -2.55 41.35
N SER A 147 -24.90 -2.74 40.11
CA SER A 147 -23.54 -2.46 39.67
C SER A 147 -23.19 -0.98 39.75
N SER A 148 -21.91 -0.69 39.96
CA SER A 148 -21.40 0.68 40.00
C SER A 148 -20.68 1.02 38.70
N PHE A 149 -21.10 2.11 38.05
CA PHE A 149 -20.42 2.66 36.87
C PHE A 149 -19.59 3.88 37.28
N LEU A 150 -18.33 3.89 36.88
CA LEU A 150 -17.35 4.90 37.25
C LEU A 150 -16.89 5.68 36.01
N VAL A 151 -16.93 7.02 36.10
CA VAL A 151 -16.32 7.88 35.08
C VAL A 151 -14.83 7.88 35.29
N GLY A 152 -14.10 7.35 34.31
CA GLY A 152 -12.67 7.09 34.49
C GLY A 152 -11.87 7.32 33.22
N ASP A 153 -11.01 8.33 33.25
CA ASP A 153 -9.82 8.33 32.39
C ASP A 153 -8.77 7.42 33.02
N VAL A 154 -8.39 6.36 32.30
CA VAL A 154 -7.41 5.37 32.74
C VAL A 154 -6.02 5.98 33.00
N PHE A 155 -5.70 7.10 32.33
CA PHE A 155 -4.44 7.82 32.52
C PHE A 155 -4.49 8.81 33.68
N ASP A 156 -5.69 9.16 34.15
CA ASP A 156 -5.87 10.06 35.28
C ASP A 156 -5.91 9.27 36.60
N SER A 157 -4.84 9.42 37.38
CA SER A 157 -4.72 8.82 38.72
C SER A 157 -5.75 9.34 39.74
N SER A 158 -6.38 10.50 39.48
CA SER A 158 -7.41 11.10 40.32
C SER A 158 -8.84 10.71 39.93
N SER A 159 -8.99 9.91 38.86
CA SER A 159 -10.30 9.43 38.40
C SER A 159 -10.96 8.49 39.42
N GLU A 160 -12.27 8.30 39.26
CA GLU A 160 -13.08 7.45 40.14
C GLU A 160 -12.62 5.99 40.16
N LEU A 161 -11.88 5.54 39.13
CA LEU A 161 -11.19 4.25 39.10
C LEU A 161 -10.27 4.04 40.31
N GLY A 162 -9.71 5.10 40.89
CA GLY A 162 -8.87 5.04 42.10
C GLY A 162 -9.56 4.37 43.30
N LYS A 163 -10.91 4.38 43.34
CA LYS A 163 -11.70 3.72 44.39
C LYS A 163 -11.53 2.19 44.38
N LEU A 164 -11.11 1.62 43.24
CA LEU A 164 -10.90 0.19 43.01
C LEU A 164 -9.44 -0.25 43.11
N ASP A 165 -8.50 0.67 43.38
CA ASP A 165 -7.08 0.34 43.51
C ASP A 165 -6.84 -0.80 44.52
N GLY A 166 -6.15 -1.85 44.08
CA GLY A 166 -5.82 -3.03 44.87
C GLY A 166 -6.99 -3.95 45.22
N LYS A 167 -8.17 -3.76 44.61
CA LYS A 167 -9.41 -4.49 44.99
C LYS A 167 -9.94 -5.42 43.90
N VAL A 168 -9.58 -5.22 42.64
CA VAL A 168 -10.21 -5.93 41.53
C VAL A 168 -9.60 -7.30 41.32
N ASP A 169 -10.42 -8.34 41.20
CA ASP A 169 -9.96 -9.71 40.97
C ASP A 169 -9.89 -10.06 39.49
N ILE A 170 -10.82 -9.52 38.71
CA ILE A 170 -11.00 -9.86 37.29
C ILE A 170 -11.24 -8.55 36.53
N ILE A 171 -10.34 -8.22 35.62
CA ILE A 171 -10.48 -7.08 34.71
C ILE A 171 -10.75 -7.60 33.31
N HIS A 172 -11.90 -7.24 32.77
CA HIS A 172 -12.20 -7.40 31.35
C HIS A 172 -11.91 -6.10 30.60
N ALA A 173 -11.17 -6.19 29.50
CA ALA A 173 -10.83 -5.04 28.66
C ALA A 173 -10.96 -5.42 27.18
N ALA A 174 -12.20 -5.36 26.65
CA ALA A 174 -12.47 -5.63 25.25
C ALA A 174 -12.51 -4.35 24.41
N SER A 175 -11.97 -4.42 23.19
CA SER A 175 -11.86 -3.31 22.24
C SER A 175 -11.20 -2.04 22.82
N PHE A 176 -10.27 -2.22 23.77
CA PHE A 176 -9.71 -1.13 24.57
C PHE A 176 -8.24 -0.80 24.21
N PHE A 177 -7.31 -1.72 24.47
CA PHE A 177 -5.86 -1.50 24.31
C PHE A 177 -5.45 -0.93 22.95
N HIS A 178 -6.11 -1.39 21.90
CA HIS A 178 -5.80 -1.02 20.53
C HIS A 178 -6.13 0.43 20.16
N LEU A 179 -6.75 1.17 21.09
CA LEU A 179 -7.05 2.60 20.98
C LEU A 179 -5.85 3.49 21.36
N PHE A 180 -4.71 2.90 21.71
CA PHE A 180 -3.56 3.61 22.27
C PHE A 180 -2.25 3.29 21.53
N THR A 181 -1.26 4.19 21.63
CA THR A 181 0.13 3.91 21.23
C THR A 181 0.74 2.83 22.11
N TYR A 182 1.90 2.29 21.74
CA TYR A 182 2.59 1.29 22.55
C TYR A 182 2.91 1.82 23.97
N GLU A 183 3.41 3.05 24.06
CA GLU A 183 3.77 3.71 25.31
C GLU A 183 2.55 3.94 26.20
N GLN A 184 1.44 4.36 25.59
CA GLN A 184 0.18 4.49 26.31
C GLN A 184 -0.36 3.14 26.76
N GLN A 185 -0.20 2.07 25.98
CA GLN A 185 -0.58 0.71 26.39
C GLN A 185 0.25 0.20 27.58
N LEU A 186 1.53 0.57 27.68
CA LEU A 186 2.35 0.32 28.87
C LEU A 186 1.78 1.03 30.10
N GLU A 187 1.39 2.31 29.98
CA GLU A 187 0.79 3.07 31.09
C GLU A 187 -0.57 2.49 31.51
N VAL A 188 -1.40 2.08 30.54
CA VAL A 188 -2.64 1.33 30.81
C VAL A 188 -2.33 0.03 31.56
N GLY A 189 -1.31 -0.71 31.12
CA GLY A 189 -0.86 -1.93 31.78
C GLY A 189 -0.46 -1.71 33.25
N LYS A 190 0.33 -0.67 33.53
CA LYS A 190 0.68 -0.26 34.90
C LYS A 190 -0.55 0.13 35.71
N ARG A 191 -1.51 0.84 35.11
CA ARG A 191 -2.78 1.19 35.76
C ARG A 191 -3.58 -0.05 36.13
N ILE A 192 -3.65 -1.03 35.22
CA ILE A 192 -4.31 -2.32 35.45
C ILE A 192 -3.66 -3.05 36.62
N VAL A 193 -2.32 -3.13 36.67
CA VAL A 193 -1.60 -3.72 37.80
C VAL A 193 -1.98 -3.05 39.13
N LYS A 194 -2.12 -1.72 39.15
CA LYS A 194 -2.54 -0.97 40.34
C LYS A 194 -3.99 -1.24 40.77
N LEU A 195 -4.89 -1.52 39.81
CA LEU A 195 -6.29 -1.86 40.07
C LEU A 195 -6.45 -3.29 40.60
N LEU A 196 -5.63 -4.21 40.09
CA LEU A 196 -5.67 -5.61 40.49
C LEU A 196 -5.33 -5.79 41.97
N ARG A 197 -6.06 -6.70 42.61
CA ARG A 197 -5.70 -7.23 43.92
C ARG A 197 -4.37 -8.00 43.79
N PRO A 198 -3.37 -7.76 44.66
CA PRO A 198 -2.04 -8.38 44.54
C PRO A 198 -2.02 -9.81 45.09
N VAL A 199 -2.87 -10.68 44.54
CA VAL A 199 -3.01 -12.09 44.92
C VAL A 199 -2.89 -12.98 43.70
N GLU A 200 -2.44 -14.22 43.92
CA GLU A 200 -2.42 -15.23 42.87
C GLU A 200 -3.84 -15.54 42.39
N GLY A 201 -4.02 -15.68 41.08
CA GLY A 201 -5.31 -15.90 40.45
C GLY A 201 -6.06 -14.63 40.02
N SER A 202 -5.55 -13.43 40.33
CA SER A 202 -6.01 -12.19 39.68
C SER A 202 -5.89 -12.30 38.15
N LEU A 203 -6.94 -11.89 37.43
CA LEU A 203 -7.10 -12.18 36.00
C LEU A 203 -7.33 -10.91 35.19
N VAL A 204 -6.62 -10.78 34.06
CA VAL A 204 -6.91 -9.78 33.02
C VAL A 204 -7.23 -10.55 31.74
N LEU A 205 -8.34 -10.20 31.11
CA LEU A 205 -8.74 -10.80 29.85
C LEU A 205 -9.50 -9.83 28.97
N GLY A 206 -9.60 -10.15 27.68
CA GLY A 206 -10.37 -9.37 26.75
C GLY A 206 -10.05 -9.75 25.32
N ARG A 207 -10.69 -9.06 24.39
CA ARG A 207 -10.44 -9.17 22.97
C ARG A 207 -10.12 -7.80 22.43
N MET A 208 -9.13 -7.69 21.56
CA MET A 208 -8.86 -6.47 20.82
C MET A 208 -8.66 -6.77 19.35
N VAL A 209 -8.71 -5.73 18.54
CA VAL A 209 -8.26 -5.85 17.15
C VAL A 209 -6.74 -5.90 17.20
N GLY A 210 -6.21 -7.08 16.89
CA GLY A 210 -4.79 -7.33 16.68
C GLY A 210 -4.41 -7.21 15.22
N ASN A 211 -3.14 -7.48 14.92
CA ASN A 211 -2.61 -7.58 13.58
C ASN A 211 -1.68 -8.78 13.53
N THR A 212 -1.61 -9.49 12.41
CA THR A 212 -0.65 -10.60 12.24
C THR A 212 0.79 -10.09 12.31
N GLU A 213 1.02 -8.88 11.78
CA GLU A 213 2.27 -8.13 11.90
C GLU A 213 2.10 -6.99 12.91
N PRO A 214 2.79 -7.00 14.06
CA PRO A 214 2.61 -6.00 15.09
C PRO A 214 3.30 -4.69 14.71
N GLY A 215 2.73 -3.56 15.07
CA GLY A 215 3.35 -2.28 14.74
C GLY A 215 2.48 -1.05 14.92
N LEU A 216 3.12 0.09 14.65
CA LEU A 216 2.49 1.40 14.66
C LEU A 216 1.60 1.56 13.44
N LEU A 217 0.38 2.02 13.68
CA LEU A 217 -0.53 2.51 12.66
C LEU A 217 -0.59 4.03 12.79
N THR A 218 -0.38 4.75 11.69
CA THR A 218 -0.49 6.21 11.65
C THR A 218 -1.61 6.61 10.70
N SER A 219 -2.47 7.55 11.13
CA SER A 219 -3.59 8.02 10.31
C SER A 219 -3.06 8.74 9.08
N LYS A 220 -3.85 8.81 8.00
CA LYS A 220 -3.44 9.48 6.76
C LYS A 220 -3.02 10.95 6.94
N ASP A 221 -3.58 11.63 7.95
CA ASP A 221 -3.24 13.00 8.30
C ASP A 221 -2.05 13.11 9.29
N GLY A 222 -1.45 11.99 9.68
CA GLY A 222 -0.30 11.93 10.59
C GLY A 222 -0.61 12.26 12.05
N LYS A 223 -1.87 12.59 12.39
CA LYS A 223 -2.23 13.15 13.70
C LYS A 223 -2.54 12.12 14.77
N LYS A 224 -2.89 10.90 14.37
CA LYS A 224 -3.16 9.81 15.30
C LYS A 224 -2.17 8.69 15.05
N THR A 225 -1.72 8.09 16.14
CA THR A 225 -0.88 6.90 16.13
C THR A 225 -1.46 5.87 17.10
N LEU A 226 -1.47 4.60 16.71
CA LEU A 226 -1.92 3.46 17.51
C LEU A 226 -0.91 2.32 17.37
N TYR A 227 -0.96 1.34 18.28
CA TYR A 227 -0.17 0.12 18.13
C TYR A 227 -1.08 -1.12 18.14
N ARG A 228 -0.86 -2.02 17.18
CA ARG A 228 -1.57 -3.31 17.11
C ARG A 228 -0.62 -4.46 17.38
N HIS A 229 -1.12 -5.45 18.11
CA HIS A 229 -0.33 -6.60 18.52
C HIS A 229 -0.73 -7.85 17.74
N ASN A 230 0.27 -8.67 17.42
CA ASN A 230 0.13 -10.12 17.26
C ASN A 230 0.32 -10.80 18.63
N GLU A 231 0.25 -12.14 18.71
CA GLU A 231 0.44 -12.85 19.98
C GLU A 231 1.79 -12.58 20.63
N GLU A 232 2.87 -12.57 19.84
CA GLU A 232 4.23 -12.40 20.35
C GLU A 232 4.45 -11.03 20.97
N SER A 233 4.08 -9.97 20.25
CA SER A 233 4.20 -8.59 20.74
C SER A 233 3.26 -8.29 21.91
N TRP A 234 2.10 -8.94 21.98
CA TRP A 234 1.21 -8.84 23.14
C TRP A 234 1.86 -9.46 24.37
N ALA A 235 2.43 -10.65 24.25
CA ALA A 235 3.23 -11.25 25.31
C ALA A 235 4.45 -10.40 25.67
N GLY A 236 5.07 -9.73 24.68
CA GLY A 236 6.16 -8.78 24.88
C GLY A 236 5.76 -7.58 25.74
N LEU A 237 4.63 -6.94 25.43
CA LEU A 237 4.08 -5.82 26.23
C LEU A 237 3.91 -6.21 27.70
N TRP A 238 3.28 -7.36 27.96
CA TRP A 238 3.05 -7.83 29.32
C TRP A 238 4.31 -8.30 30.05
N ARG A 239 5.34 -8.75 29.31
CA ARG A 239 6.67 -9.00 29.88
C ARG A 239 7.30 -7.70 30.37
N GLU A 240 7.24 -6.65 29.57
CA GLU A 240 7.75 -5.33 29.98
C GLU A 240 6.96 -4.75 31.16
N ILE A 241 5.63 -4.86 31.15
CA ILE A 241 4.80 -4.49 32.31
C ILE A 241 5.21 -5.29 33.55
N SER A 242 5.52 -6.59 33.40
CA SER A 242 5.97 -7.43 34.50
C SER A 242 7.30 -6.94 35.09
N GLU A 243 8.26 -6.59 34.24
CA GLU A 243 9.56 -6.05 34.65
C GLU A 243 9.42 -4.70 35.37
N LEU A 244 8.55 -3.83 34.85
CA LEU A 244 8.35 -2.48 35.40
C LEU A 244 7.57 -2.46 36.72
N THR A 245 6.71 -3.45 36.96
CA THR A 245 5.83 -3.48 38.15
C THR A 245 6.23 -4.53 39.19
N GLY A 246 7.10 -5.48 38.82
CA GLY A 246 7.48 -6.61 39.66
C GLY A 246 6.41 -7.70 39.78
N VAL A 247 5.26 -7.56 39.09
CA VAL A 247 4.18 -8.55 39.08
C VAL A 247 4.39 -9.50 37.91
N LYS A 248 4.35 -10.82 38.16
CA LYS A 248 4.53 -11.83 37.12
C LYS A 248 3.18 -12.20 36.48
N PHE A 249 3.13 -12.19 35.15
CA PHE A 249 1.96 -12.61 34.39
C PHE A 249 2.23 -13.87 33.57
N GLU A 250 1.28 -14.81 33.59
CA GLU A 250 1.19 -15.86 32.57
C GLU A 250 0.29 -15.34 31.43
N VAL A 251 0.89 -15.11 30.26
CA VAL A 251 0.18 -14.50 29.13
C VAL A 251 -0.18 -15.56 28.11
N LYS A 252 -1.48 -15.68 27.82
CA LYS A 252 -2.01 -16.51 26.73
C LYS A 252 -2.83 -15.64 25.80
N SER A 253 -2.49 -15.67 24.52
CA SER A 253 -3.20 -14.96 23.46
C SER A 253 -3.18 -15.80 22.19
N HIS A 254 -4.19 -15.62 21.35
CA HIS A 254 -4.26 -16.20 20.03
C HIS A 254 -4.99 -15.22 19.11
N LEU A 255 -4.52 -15.07 17.88
CA LEU A 255 -5.23 -14.34 16.85
C LEU A 255 -6.35 -15.23 16.31
N VAL A 256 -7.51 -14.61 16.11
CA VAL A 256 -8.69 -15.27 15.54
C VAL A 256 -9.15 -14.48 14.33
N ASP A 257 -9.24 -15.17 13.19
CA ASP A 257 -9.86 -14.61 12.00
C ASP A 257 -11.35 -14.35 12.25
N THR A 258 -11.81 -13.13 12.01
CA THR A 258 -13.24 -12.84 12.07
C THR A 258 -13.98 -13.44 10.87
N PRO A 259 -15.13 -14.13 11.08
CA PRO A 259 -15.98 -14.68 10.01
C PRO A 259 -16.39 -13.62 8.97
N GLY A 260 -16.65 -14.07 7.74
CA GLY A 260 -16.81 -13.22 6.53
C GLY A 260 -17.82 -12.07 6.60
N HIS A 261 -18.86 -12.15 7.43
CA HIS A 261 -19.87 -11.09 7.62
C HIS A 261 -19.38 -9.97 8.56
N MET A 262 -18.30 -10.23 9.30
CA MET A 262 -17.58 -9.28 10.16
C MET A 262 -16.32 -8.71 9.48
N ARG A 263 -16.10 -9.01 8.19
CA ARG A 263 -14.96 -8.52 7.41
C ARG A 263 -15.33 -7.23 6.68
N PHE A 264 -15.10 -6.10 7.34
CA PHE A 264 -14.85 -4.82 6.65
C PHE A 264 -13.35 -4.56 6.46
N PHE A 265 -12.54 -5.62 6.52
CA PHE A 265 -11.11 -5.60 6.27
C PHE A 265 -10.82 -6.65 5.21
N ASN A 266 -10.22 -6.21 4.10
CA ASN A 266 -9.92 -7.01 2.91
C ASN A 266 -8.71 -7.95 3.19
N ASP A 267 -8.83 -8.80 4.23
CA ASP A 267 -7.70 -9.51 4.83
C ASP A 267 -7.78 -11.04 4.87
N ALA A 268 -8.54 -11.67 3.96
CA ALA A 268 -8.42 -13.12 3.77
C ALA A 268 -7.94 -13.54 2.36
N PRO A 269 -7.02 -14.51 2.28
CA PRO A 269 -6.57 -15.10 1.02
C PRO A 269 -7.69 -15.93 0.38
N ARG A 270 -7.86 -15.84 -0.94
CA ARG A 270 -8.81 -16.70 -1.67
C ARG A 270 -8.04 -17.74 -2.50
N PRO A 271 -8.54 -18.99 -2.59
CA PRO A 271 -7.89 -20.03 -3.40
C PRO A 271 -7.95 -19.66 -4.88
N THR A 272 -6.82 -19.76 -5.56
CA THR A 272 -6.80 -19.73 -7.04
C THR A 272 -7.35 -21.04 -7.59
N PRO A 273 -7.81 -21.08 -8.85
CA PRO A 273 -8.33 -22.29 -9.50
C PRO A 273 -7.36 -23.49 -9.53
N LEU A 274 -6.11 -23.30 -9.08
CA LEU A 274 -5.04 -24.30 -9.07
C LEU A 274 -4.58 -24.70 -7.66
N GLY A 275 -5.28 -24.29 -6.60
CA GLY A 275 -5.07 -24.84 -5.24
C GLY A 275 -3.81 -24.34 -4.50
N GLY A 276 -3.16 -23.27 -4.97
CA GLY A 276 -2.09 -22.58 -4.23
C GLY A 276 -2.66 -21.59 -3.20
N VAL A 277 -2.21 -21.68 -1.94
CA VAL A 277 -2.58 -20.76 -0.86
C VAL A 277 -1.84 -19.43 -1.04
N GLN A 278 -2.59 -18.31 -1.07
CA GLN A 278 -2.13 -16.92 -1.21
C GLN A 278 -1.46 -16.38 0.07
N LEU A 279 -0.64 -17.19 0.75
CA LEU A 279 0.17 -16.78 1.92
C LEU A 279 1.39 -15.92 1.52
N TRP A 280 1.77 -15.91 0.24
CA TRP A 280 3.07 -15.39 -0.19
C TRP A 280 3.09 -13.86 -0.40
N TRP A 281 1.93 -13.19 -0.50
CA TRP A 281 1.84 -11.82 -1.02
C TRP A 281 1.72 -10.72 0.05
N LYS A 282 1.22 -11.04 1.25
CA LYS A 282 1.05 -10.05 2.35
C LYS A 282 2.25 -9.92 3.29
N HIS A 283 3.24 -10.81 3.16
CA HIS A 283 4.49 -10.75 3.90
C HIS A 283 5.64 -10.12 3.10
N GLU A 284 5.50 -9.83 1.80
CA GLU A 284 6.61 -9.32 0.98
C GLU A 284 7.05 -7.91 1.43
N ASP A 285 6.12 -6.97 1.59
CA ASP A 285 6.43 -5.59 2.01
C ASP A 285 7.11 -5.55 3.39
N TYR A 286 6.59 -6.33 4.35
CA TYR A 286 7.14 -6.39 5.71
C TYR A 286 8.50 -7.09 5.74
N LEU A 287 8.62 -8.28 5.16
CA LEU A 287 9.89 -9.03 5.15
C LEU A 287 10.96 -8.28 4.37
N LEU A 288 10.61 -7.63 3.26
CA LEU A 288 11.53 -6.80 2.48
C LEU A 288 11.95 -5.56 3.28
N SER A 289 11.02 -4.91 3.98
CA SER A 289 11.32 -3.78 4.88
C SER A 289 12.28 -4.20 6.00
N GLN A 290 12.00 -5.30 6.69
CA GLN A 290 12.88 -5.83 7.74
C GLN A 290 14.24 -6.24 7.18
N SER A 291 14.27 -6.85 5.99
CA SER A 291 15.52 -7.20 5.30
C SER A 291 16.33 -5.95 4.98
N PHE A 292 15.70 -4.88 4.50
CA PHE A 292 16.38 -3.62 4.22
C PHE A 292 16.84 -2.90 5.50
N ILE A 293 16.06 -2.94 6.57
CA ILE A 293 16.47 -2.44 7.90
C ILE A 293 17.68 -3.22 8.42
N ALA A 294 17.67 -4.54 8.29
CA ALA A 294 18.78 -5.40 8.69
C ALA A 294 20.03 -5.13 7.84
N LEU A 295 19.88 -4.98 6.52
CA LEU A 295 20.99 -4.61 5.61
C LEU A 295 21.55 -3.23 5.95
N LYS A 296 20.70 -2.26 6.28
CA LYS A 296 21.13 -0.93 6.72
C LYS A 296 21.91 -0.97 8.03
N ARG A 297 21.44 -1.77 9.01
CA ARG A 297 22.05 -1.87 10.34
C ARG A 297 23.33 -2.70 10.36
N ASN A 298 23.34 -3.82 9.65
CA ASN A 298 24.39 -4.84 9.75
C ASN A 298 25.30 -4.91 8.51
N GLY A 299 24.93 -4.25 7.41
CA GLY A 299 25.71 -4.25 6.18
C GLY A 299 27.02 -3.46 6.33
N PRO A 300 28.09 -3.84 5.60
CA PRO A 300 29.42 -3.27 5.77
C PRO A 300 29.49 -1.75 5.50
N THR A 301 28.58 -1.24 4.68
CA THR A 301 28.49 0.19 4.33
C THR A 301 27.22 0.86 4.84
N GLY A 302 26.26 0.08 5.38
CA GLY A 302 24.89 0.51 5.66
C GLY A 302 24.12 1.02 4.42
N ARG A 303 24.59 0.69 3.20
CA ARG A 303 24.02 1.11 1.91
C ARG A 303 24.03 -0.05 0.92
N LEU A 304 23.16 0.02 -0.08
CA LEU A 304 23.14 -0.96 -1.17
C LEU A 304 23.77 -0.38 -2.45
N ALA A 305 24.82 -1.02 -2.94
CA ALA A 305 25.48 -0.60 -4.18
C ALA A 305 24.54 -0.69 -5.40
N SER A 306 23.65 -1.68 -5.44
CA SER A 306 22.69 -1.84 -6.52
C SER A 306 21.44 -2.61 -6.07
N LEU A 307 20.28 -2.13 -6.49
CA LEU A 307 18.98 -2.80 -6.38
C LEU A 307 18.42 -3.05 -7.79
N SER A 308 17.91 -4.25 -8.05
CA SER A 308 17.35 -4.59 -9.36
C SER A 308 16.07 -5.40 -9.23
N LEU A 309 15.00 -4.92 -9.85
CA LEU A 309 13.70 -5.56 -9.85
C LEU A 309 13.49 -6.33 -11.16
N ARG A 310 13.11 -7.61 -11.04
CA ARG A 310 12.93 -8.52 -12.16
C ARG A 310 11.76 -9.45 -11.92
N VAL A 311 10.93 -9.62 -12.93
CA VAL A 311 9.93 -10.70 -12.97
C VAL A 311 10.53 -11.88 -13.75
N ALA A 312 10.42 -13.08 -13.19
CA ALA A 312 10.85 -14.33 -13.82
C ALA A 312 9.70 -15.34 -13.83
N VAL A 313 9.41 -15.90 -15.01
CA VAL A 313 8.43 -16.99 -15.17
C VAL A 313 9.20 -18.30 -15.37
N PRO A 314 8.91 -19.35 -14.57
CA PRO A 314 9.53 -20.67 -14.72
C PRO A 314 9.37 -21.21 -16.15
N PRO A 315 10.36 -21.93 -16.70
CA PRO A 315 10.30 -22.48 -18.05
C PRO A 315 9.06 -23.36 -18.30
N ASP A 316 8.63 -24.07 -17.26
CA ASP A 316 7.60 -25.10 -17.29
C ASP A 316 6.18 -24.50 -17.42
N ALA A 317 6.01 -23.25 -16.98
CA ALA A 317 4.75 -22.50 -17.06
C ALA A 317 4.48 -21.89 -18.45
N VAL A 318 5.37 -22.10 -19.43
CA VAL A 318 5.33 -21.42 -20.74
C VAL A 318 4.55 -22.22 -21.79
N ASN A 319 4.15 -23.47 -21.51
CA ASN A 319 3.70 -24.40 -22.56
C ASN A 319 2.21 -24.46 -22.88
N GLU A 320 1.31 -23.78 -22.16
CA GLU A 320 -0.13 -23.90 -22.44
C GLU A 320 -0.90 -22.59 -22.26
N SER A 321 -0.61 -21.52 -23.02
CA SER A 321 -1.57 -20.41 -23.07
C SER A 321 -1.44 -19.44 -24.24
N ALA A 322 -2.59 -19.09 -24.83
CA ALA A 322 -2.76 -18.00 -25.79
C ALA A 322 -2.21 -16.67 -25.27
N GLY A 323 -1.83 -15.77 -26.18
CA GLY A 323 -1.11 -14.52 -25.89
C GLY A 323 -1.81 -13.50 -24.97
N TYR A 324 -2.98 -13.80 -24.43
CA TYR A 324 -3.72 -13.06 -23.39
C TYR A 324 -3.25 -13.42 -21.98
N ILE A 325 -3.14 -14.72 -21.65
CA ILE A 325 -2.65 -15.20 -20.34
C ILE A 325 -1.17 -14.80 -20.15
N ARG A 326 -0.40 -14.78 -21.23
CA ARG A 326 0.99 -14.29 -21.21
C ARG A 326 1.11 -12.80 -20.88
N ARG A 327 0.04 -11.99 -20.86
CA ARG A 327 0.08 -10.55 -20.55
C ARG A 327 -0.12 -10.30 -19.05
N LEU A 328 -1.09 -10.98 -18.44
CA LEU A 328 -1.37 -10.92 -17.00
C LEU A 328 -0.17 -11.43 -16.17
N MET A 329 0.55 -12.43 -16.67
CA MET A 329 1.70 -13.03 -15.97
C MET A 329 2.92 -12.11 -15.72
N TRP A 330 3.03 -10.91 -16.31
CA TRP A 330 4.24 -10.07 -16.17
C TRP A 330 4.01 -8.69 -15.58
N GLU A 331 2.92 -8.01 -15.93
CA GLU A 331 2.74 -6.60 -15.58
C GLU A 331 2.17 -6.41 -14.18
N GLU A 332 1.22 -7.24 -13.76
CA GLU A 332 0.71 -7.26 -12.38
C GLU A 332 1.85 -7.54 -11.37
N PRO A 333 2.63 -8.65 -11.50
CA PRO A 333 3.77 -8.88 -10.62
C PRO A 333 4.83 -7.76 -10.65
N ALA A 334 4.99 -7.07 -11.79
CA ALA A 334 5.94 -5.97 -11.88
C ALA A 334 5.47 -4.73 -11.10
N VAL A 335 4.17 -4.42 -11.13
CA VAL A 335 3.58 -3.33 -10.34
C VAL A 335 3.68 -3.64 -8.85
N ASP A 336 3.35 -4.88 -8.47
CA ASP A 336 3.38 -5.31 -7.08
C ASP A 336 4.79 -5.22 -6.51
N ILE A 337 5.76 -5.90 -7.13
CA ILE A 337 7.17 -5.87 -6.69
C ILE A 337 7.71 -4.43 -6.64
N PHE A 338 7.31 -3.57 -7.59
CA PHE A 338 7.68 -2.16 -7.58
C PHE A 338 7.15 -1.43 -6.35
N LEU A 339 5.83 -1.48 -6.11
CA LEU A 339 5.21 -0.78 -4.98
C LEU A 339 5.72 -1.31 -3.64
N SER A 340 5.84 -2.64 -3.50
CA SER A 340 6.40 -3.32 -2.33
C SER A 340 7.82 -2.85 -2.02
N THR A 341 8.68 -2.80 -3.04
CA THR A 341 10.06 -2.35 -2.90
C THR A 341 10.15 -0.88 -2.48
N PHE A 342 9.34 0.00 -3.08
CA PHE A 342 9.41 1.43 -2.78
C PHE A 342 8.87 1.77 -1.39
N ARG A 343 7.85 1.04 -0.90
CA ARG A 343 7.43 1.11 0.51
C ARG A 343 8.51 0.62 1.46
N ALA A 344 9.21 -0.47 1.10
CA ALA A 344 10.30 -1.00 1.90
C ALA A 344 11.50 -0.04 1.95
N LEU A 345 11.84 0.63 0.83
CA LEU A 345 12.83 1.70 0.81
C LEU A 345 12.40 2.84 1.73
N SER A 346 11.18 3.37 1.56
CA SER A 346 10.63 4.43 2.42
C SER A 346 10.76 4.10 3.91
N THR A 347 10.28 2.92 4.32
CA THR A 347 10.28 2.46 5.72
C THR A 347 11.69 2.25 6.27
N SER A 348 12.56 1.58 5.51
CA SER A 348 13.91 1.24 5.97
C SER A 348 14.90 2.40 5.90
N GLN A 349 14.61 3.38 5.05
CA GLN A 349 15.53 4.45 4.68
C GLN A 349 16.90 3.90 4.22
N LEU A 350 16.90 2.73 3.56
CA LEU A 350 18.11 2.09 3.05
C LEU A 350 18.57 2.86 1.82
N ARG A 351 19.72 3.53 1.95
CA ARG A 351 20.34 4.27 0.85
C ARG A 351 20.82 3.33 -0.25
N ILE A 352 20.47 3.65 -1.50
CA ILE A 352 20.88 2.88 -2.68
C ILE A 352 21.67 3.75 -3.68
N GLU A 353 22.63 3.16 -4.38
CA GLU A 353 23.51 3.88 -5.34
C GLU A 353 23.10 3.65 -6.81
N SER A 354 22.59 2.46 -7.13
CA SER A 354 22.11 2.09 -8.47
C SER A 354 20.77 1.38 -8.38
N LEU A 355 19.84 1.73 -9.27
CA LEU A 355 18.50 1.15 -9.32
C LEU A 355 18.15 0.72 -10.74
N ASP A 356 17.81 -0.54 -10.91
CA ASP A 356 17.25 -1.09 -12.15
C ASP A 356 15.80 -1.55 -11.95
N LEU A 357 14.89 -0.91 -12.66
CA LEU A 357 13.46 -1.18 -12.65
C LEU A 357 13.09 -1.89 -13.96
N PHE A 358 13.19 -3.22 -13.93
CA PHE A 358 12.76 -4.13 -15.00
C PHE A 358 13.47 -4.01 -16.36
N ASN A 359 14.56 -3.24 -16.45
CA ASN A 359 15.26 -3.00 -17.72
C ASN A 359 16.39 -4.02 -17.99
N SER A 360 16.96 -4.66 -16.96
CA SER A 360 18.18 -5.49 -17.05
C SER A 360 18.03 -6.88 -17.67
N SER A 361 17.16 -7.06 -18.68
CA SER A 361 16.73 -8.40 -19.08
C SER A 361 16.77 -8.63 -20.59
N GLY A 362 17.74 -9.46 -21.01
CA GLY A 362 18.19 -9.65 -22.41
C GLY A 362 17.12 -9.91 -23.48
N ARG A 363 17.60 -9.81 -24.74
CA ARG A 363 16.97 -9.72 -26.08
C ARG A 363 15.60 -10.38 -26.40
N ARG A 364 14.88 -11.04 -25.49
CA ARG A 364 13.69 -11.84 -25.84
C ARG A 364 12.43 -11.72 -24.98
N ARG A 365 12.30 -10.85 -23.97
CA ARG A 365 11.04 -10.80 -23.19
C ARG A 365 10.60 -9.38 -22.85
N ARG A 366 9.35 -9.09 -23.27
CA ARG A 366 8.55 -7.86 -23.12
C ARG A 366 8.35 -7.57 -21.63
N ARG A 367 9.07 -6.60 -21.06
CA ARG A 367 9.15 -6.37 -19.62
C ARG A 367 9.31 -4.87 -19.36
N GLY A 368 8.30 -4.24 -18.76
CA GLY A 368 8.32 -2.82 -18.40
C GLY A 368 7.17 -2.49 -17.48
N LEU A 369 7.42 -1.60 -16.53
CA LEU A 369 6.44 -1.11 -15.57
C LEU A 369 5.42 -0.21 -16.29
N PRO A 370 4.10 -0.37 -16.06
CA PRO A 370 3.10 0.57 -16.55
C PRO A 370 3.44 2.01 -16.12
N CYS A 371 3.40 2.97 -17.04
CA CYS A 371 3.87 4.34 -16.77
C CYS A 371 3.11 5.01 -15.61
N ASN A 372 1.81 4.71 -15.46
CA ASN A 372 0.96 5.24 -14.42
C ASN A 372 1.29 4.69 -13.01
N ALA A 373 2.03 3.59 -12.88
CA ALA A 373 2.51 3.09 -11.59
C ALA A 373 3.51 4.02 -10.92
N LEU A 374 4.26 4.82 -11.69
CA LEU A 374 5.10 5.87 -11.11
C LEU A 374 4.26 6.99 -10.50
N SER A 375 3.06 7.24 -11.02
CA SER A 375 2.18 8.31 -10.52
C SER A 375 1.46 7.94 -9.22
N SER A 376 1.47 6.67 -8.80
CA SER A 376 0.87 6.20 -7.55
C SER A 376 1.84 6.20 -6.35
N VAL A 377 3.09 6.59 -6.56
CA VAL A 377 4.09 6.74 -5.50
C VAL A 377 4.04 8.15 -4.94
N ASP A 378 4.05 8.25 -3.60
CA ASP A 378 4.29 9.51 -2.90
C ASP A 378 5.78 9.84 -2.94
N TRP A 379 6.16 10.68 -3.91
CA TRP A 379 7.55 11.09 -4.12
C TRP A 379 8.03 12.14 -3.11
N ASP A 380 7.12 12.71 -2.31
CA ASP A 380 7.45 13.69 -1.27
C ASP A 380 7.69 13.04 0.10
N ASP A 381 7.53 11.71 0.21
CA ASP A 381 7.85 10.94 1.41
C ASP A 381 9.33 11.11 1.82
N GLU A 382 9.54 11.49 3.08
CA GLU A 382 10.88 11.78 3.62
C GLU A 382 11.77 10.54 3.62
N GLY A 383 11.20 9.37 3.92
CA GLY A 383 11.96 8.12 4.00
C GLY A 383 12.43 7.63 2.62
N LEU A 384 11.58 7.80 1.60
CA LEU A 384 11.90 7.48 0.22
C LEU A 384 12.94 8.46 -0.34
N THR A 385 12.76 9.76 -0.05
CA THR A 385 13.72 10.81 -0.40
C THR A 385 15.10 10.50 0.20
N GLU A 386 15.13 10.08 1.46
CA GLU A 386 16.36 9.66 2.15
C GLU A 386 17.01 8.43 1.49
N SER A 387 16.21 7.41 1.13
CA SER A 387 16.69 6.20 0.46
C SER A 387 17.30 6.46 -0.92
N LEU A 388 16.73 7.40 -1.66
CA LEU A 388 17.16 7.75 -3.02
C LEU A 388 18.19 8.88 -3.06
N SER A 389 18.51 9.48 -1.91
CA SER A 389 19.45 10.61 -1.80
C SER A 389 20.84 10.31 -2.38
N SER A 390 21.31 9.06 -2.31
CA SER A 390 22.61 8.62 -2.82
C SER A 390 22.56 8.04 -4.24
N LEU A 391 21.40 8.01 -4.89
CA LEU A 391 21.23 7.33 -6.18
C LEU A 391 22.01 8.07 -7.28
N ARG A 392 22.89 7.33 -7.96
CA ARG A 392 23.74 7.82 -9.06
C ARG A 392 23.35 7.25 -10.41
N SER A 393 22.74 6.06 -10.43
CA SER A 393 22.34 5.37 -11.65
C SER A 393 20.89 4.90 -11.56
N LEU A 394 20.08 5.27 -12.56
CA LEU A 394 18.70 4.80 -12.74
C LEU A 394 18.55 4.16 -14.12
N SER A 395 18.05 2.94 -14.14
CA SER A 395 17.69 2.19 -15.34
C SER A 395 16.24 1.75 -15.22
N ILE A 396 15.37 2.12 -16.16
CA ILE A 396 13.93 1.88 -16.05
C ILE A 396 13.32 1.44 -17.38
N GLY A 397 12.54 0.36 -17.34
CA GLY A 397 11.71 -0.11 -18.45
C GLY A 397 10.27 0.30 -18.22
N LEU A 398 9.65 1.03 -19.15
CA LEU A 398 8.27 1.52 -19.06
C LEU A 398 7.40 1.02 -20.21
N SER A 399 6.09 0.93 -19.99
CA SER A 399 5.08 0.61 -21.02
C SER A 399 3.91 1.61 -21.02
N LYS A 400 3.22 1.75 -22.16
CA LYS A 400 2.11 2.72 -22.38
C LYS A 400 0.79 2.33 -21.71
N ARG A 401 0.74 1.19 -21.02
CA ARG A 401 -0.52 0.64 -20.51
C ARG A 401 -1.03 1.42 -19.33
N PHE A 402 -2.35 1.62 -19.33
CA PHE A 402 -3.09 2.19 -18.22
C PHE A 402 -3.63 1.05 -17.36
N PHE A 403 -3.21 0.98 -16.11
CA PHE A 403 -3.86 0.16 -15.10
C PHE A 403 -4.84 1.03 -14.32
N LYS A 404 -6.12 0.68 -14.33
CA LYS A 404 -7.04 1.27 -13.37
C LYS A 404 -6.72 0.63 -12.02
N PHE A 405 -6.24 1.41 -11.06
CA PHE A 405 -6.02 0.96 -9.70
C PHE A 405 -7.36 0.86 -8.94
N ASP A 406 -8.36 0.22 -9.56
CA ASP A 406 -9.53 -0.26 -8.84
C ASP A 406 -9.18 -1.67 -8.36
N GLU A 407 -9.21 -1.87 -7.05
CA GLU A 407 -9.13 -3.19 -6.45
C GLU A 407 -10.50 -3.87 -6.62
N ASP A 408 -10.54 -5.08 -7.18
CA ASP A 408 -11.74 -5.91 -7.00
C ASP A 408 -11.91 -6.27 -5.52
N ALA A 409 -13.02 -6.93 -5.21
CA ALA A 409 -13.26 -7.48 -3.87
C ALA A 409 -12.20 -8.50 -3.39
N TYR A 410 -11.10 -8.70 -4.13
CA TYR A 410 -10.02 -9.64 -3.91
C TYR A 410 -8.64 -8.95 -3.90
N GLY A 411 -8.55 -7.63 -4.08
CA GLY A 411 -7.30 -6.88 -4.11
C GLY A 411 -6.49 -7.05 -5.41
N HIS A 412 -7.09 -7.61 -6.47
CA HIS A 412 -6.46 -7.61 -7.79
C HIS A 412 -6.70 -6.27 -8.46
N VAL A 413 -5.68 -5.78 -9.16
CA VAL A 413 -5.82 -4.59 -10.02
C VAL A 413 -6.71 -4.97 -11.20
N ILE A 414 -7.95 -4.48 -11.24
CA ILE A 414 -8.89 -4.85 -12.30
C ILE A 414 -8.50 -4.15 -13.61
N ASN A 415 -8.24 -4.96 -14.63
CA ASN A 415 -8.05 -4.48 -15.99
C ASN A 415 -9.40 -4.33 -16.72
N TYR A 416 -9.97 -3.13 -16.69
CA TYR A 416 -11.15 -2.80 -17.49
C TYR A 416 -10.75 -2.48 -18.94
N TYR A 417 -10.99 -3.42 -19.86
CA TYR A 417 -10.79 -3.16 -21.30
C TYR A 417 -12.02 -2.58 -22.02
N ASP A 418 -13.18 -2.47 -21.36
CA ASP A 418 -14.46 -2.34 -22.07
C ASP A 418 -15.15 -0.95 -22.08
N GLU A 419 -14.57 0.15 -21.54
CA GLU A 419 -15.10 1.53 -21.72
C GLU A 419 -14.00 2.61 -21.56
N PRO A 420 -14.13 3.82 -22.17
CA PRO A 420 -13.31 4.31 -23.29
C PRO A 420 -11.79 4.37 -23.00
N TYR A 421 -11.12 3.21 -23.09
CA TYR A 421 -9.67 3.00 -22.86
C TYR A 421 -8.72 4.02 -23.53
N ILE A 422 -9.11 4.57 -24.69
CA ILE A 422 -8.26 5.49 -25.47
C ILE A 422 -8.10 6.85 -24.79
N SER A 423 -9.12 7.39 -24.11
CA SER A 423 -9.04 8.71 -23.49
C SER A 423 -8.18 8.68 -22.22
N MET A 424 -8.28 7.62 -21.42
CA MET A 424 -7.51 7.45 -20.17
C MET A 424 -6.02 7.21 -20.45
N VAL A 425 -5.67 6.40 -21.46
CA VAL A 425 -4.26 6.19 -21.89
C VAL A 425 -3.63 7.49 -22.44
N ARG A 426 -4.46 8.38 -22.98
CA ARG A 426 -4.05 9.71 -23.48
C ARG A 426 -4.12 10.79 -22.39
N ASP A 427 -4.30 10.46 -21.11
CA ASP A 427 -4.16 11.47 -20.07
C ASP A 427 -2.67 11.76 -19.82
N GLY A 428 -2.29 13.03 -20.02
CA GLY A 428 -0.95 13.52 -19.76
C GLY A 428 -0.46 13.30 -18.33
N LYS A 429 -1.37 13.13 -17.37
CA LYS A 429 -1.06 12.83 -15.97
C LYS A 429 -0.41 11.45 -15.76
N ASN A 430 -0.55 10.51 -16.70
CA ASN A 430 0.08 9.20 -16.59
C ASN A 430 1.61 9.23 -16.79
N PHE A 431 2.14 10.34 -17.28
CA PHE A 431 3.57 10.49 -17.62
C PHE A 431 4.30 11.44 -16.65
N THR A 432 3.63 11.91 -15.59
CA THR A 432 4.21 12.84 -14.61
C THR A 432 5.10 12.14 -13.58
N GLY A 433 4.84 10.87 -13.27
CA GLY A 433 5.56 10.13 -12.23
C GLY A 433 7.09 10.07 -12.44
N LEU A 434 7.55 9.93 -13.69
CA LEU A 434 8.99 9.98 -13.99
C LEU A 434 9.59 11.36 -13.70
N ALA A 435 8.86 12.44 -13.99
CA ALA A 435 9.30 13.79 -13.67
C ALA A 435 9.29 14.02 -12.14
N SER A 436 8.30 13.50 -11.41
CA SER A 436 8.27 13.53 -9.95
C SER A 436 9.47 12.80 -9.34
N LEU A 437 9.82 11.60 -9.84
CA LEU A 437 11.04 10.90 -9.46
C LEU A 437 12.29 11.74 -9.75
N PHE A 438 12.41 12.36 -10.92
CA PHE A 438 13.56 13.22 -11.24
C PHE A 438 13.73 14.43 -10.28
N LYS A 439 12.65 14.91 -9.65
CA LYS A 439 12.75 16.01 -8.67
C LYS A 439 13.59 15.62 -7.46
N ILE A 440 13.54 14.37 -7.01
CA ILE A 440 14.25 13.92 -5.81
C ILE A 440 15.65 13.35 -6.12
N LEU A 441 15.92 12.95 -7.36
CA LEU A 441 17.20 12.34 -7.78
C LEU A 441 18.32 13.37 -8.04
N LYS A 442 18.75 14.09 -7.00
CA LYS A 442 19.73 15.20 -7.14
C LYS A 442 21.14 14.77 -7.57
N ASN A 443 21.54 13.53 -7.27
CA ASN A 443 22.88 13.00 -7.53
C ASN A 443 22.96 12.08 -8.75
N LEU A 444 21.89 12.00 -9.53
CA LEU A 444 21.81 11.13 -10.70
C LEU A 444 22.81 11.58 -11.77
N ASN A 445 23.62 10.66 -12.27
CA ASN A 445 24.55 10.90 -13.37
C ASN A 445 24.39 9.90 -14.52
N SER A 446 23.78 8.74 -14.29
CA SER A 446 23.50 7.75 -15.34
C SER A 446 22.01 7.48 -15.40
N PHE A 447 21.42 7.69 -16.58
CA PHE A 447 20.00 7.42 -16.83
C PHE A 447 19.81 6.52 -18.05
N GLU A 448 19.03 5.45 -17.89
CA GLU A 448 18.65 4.56 -18.99
C GLU A 448 17.13 4.35 -18.96
N LEU A 449 16.46 4.68 -20.07
CA LEU A 449 15.03 4.48 -20.26
C LEU A 449 14.79 3.58 -21.46
N TYR A 450 14.03 2.51 -21.26
CA TYR A 450 13.47 1.72 -22.35
C TYR A 450 11.95 1.79 -22.31
N PHE A 451 11.35 2.47 -23.28
CA PHE A 451 9.90 2.47 -23.47
C PHE A 451 9.48 1.41 -24.48
N PHE A 452 8.46 0.63 -24.13
CA PHE A 452 7.96 -0.47 -24.92
C PHE A 452 6.50 -0.24 -25.35
N THR A 453 6.25 -0.35 -26.65
CA THR A 453 4.92 -0.25 -27.29
C THR A 453 4.49 -1.61 -27.83
N LEU A 454 3.27 -2.05 -27.54
CA LEU A 454 2.74 -3.33 -28.04
C LEU A 454 2.11 -3.20 -29.44
N LEU A 455 2.09 -4.33 -30.16
CA LEU A 455 1.40 -4.42 -31.45
C LEU A 455 -0.10 -4.09 -31.27
N GLY A 456 -0.57 -3.03 -31.93
CA GLY A 456 -1.97 -2.59 -31.91
C GLY A 456 -2.27 -1.36 -31.05
N GLU A 457 -1.29 -0.82 -30.30
CA GLU A 457 -1.48 0.40 -29.50
C GLU A 457 -1.29 1.67 -30.33
N LEU A 458 -2.12 2.70 -30.10
CA LEU A 458 -2.17 3.90 -30.94
C LEU A 458 -0.85 4.71 -30.89
N PRO A 459 -0.27 5.09 -32.05
CA PRO A 459 1.17 5.26 -32.19
C PRO A 459 1.77 6.62 -31.81
N GLU A 460 1.03 7.56 -31.20
CA GLU A 460 1.32 8.97 -31.53
C GLU A 460 1.96 9.87 -30.50
N THR A 461 2.06 9.49 -29.22
CA THR A 461 2.69 10.36 -28.21
C THR A 461 3.08 9.58 -26.96
N ASP A 462 4.26 9.88 -26.43
CA ASP A 462 4.58 9.81 -25.01
C ASP A 462 5.07 11.20 -24.56
N TRP A 463 4.79 11.58 -23.32
CA TRP A 463 5.01 12.94 -22.79
C TRP A 463 6.12 12.99 -21.73
N PHE A 464 6.96 11.96 -21.66
CA PHE A 464 8.00 11.85 -20.62
C PHE A 464 8.97 13.03 -20.70
N LEU A 465 9.51 13.31 -21.89
CA LEU A 465 10.47 14.39 -22.07
C LEU A 465 9.83 15.75 -21.84
N GLN A 466 8.59 15.96 -22.30
CA GLN A 466 7.86 17.21 -22.05
C GLN A 466 7.76 17.53 -20.55
N HIS A 467 7.39 16.56 -19.72
CA HIS A 467 7.32 16.75 -18.27
C HIS A 467 8.69 16.94 -17.62
N LEU A 468 9.72 16.22 -18.10
CA LEU A 468 11.08 16.37 -17.60
C LEU A 468 11.66 17.76 -17.93
N VAL A 469 11.48 18.25 -19.15
CA VAL A 469 11.95 19.59 -19.54
C VAL A 469 11.07 20.72 -18.98
N ALA A 470 9.91 20.42 -18.40
CA ALA A 470 9.13 21.40 -17.64
C ALA A 470 9.64 21.59 -16.19
N LEU A 471 10.49 20.69 -15.67
CA LEU A 471 11.07 20.83 -14.34
C LEU A 471 11.98 22.07 -14.26
N SER A 472 12.04 22.71 -13.09
CA SER A 472 12.91 23.88 -12.85
C SER A 472 14.40 23.53 -12.91
N SER A 473 14.78 22.30 -12.56
CA SER A 473 16.15 21.79 -12.61
C SER A 473 16.17 20.34 -13.11
N LEU A 474 17.25 19.98 -13.79
CA LEU A 474 17.54 18.61 -14.24
C LEU A 474 18.96 18.24 -13.79
N PRO A 475 19.23 16.96 -13.47
CA PRO A 475 20.55 16.52 -13.08
C PRO A 475 21.53 16.56 -14.26
N ASN A 476 22.82 16.77 -13.97
CA ASN A 476 23.88 16.60 -14.97
C ASN A 476 24.17 15.12 -15.15
N LEU A 477 24.01 14.62 -16.38
CA LEU A 477 24.23 13.22 -16.70
C LEU A 477 25.61 13.03 -17.31
N THR A 478 26.37 12.04 -16.86
CA THR A 478 27.52 11.53 -17.62
C THR A 478 27.04 10.59 -18.71
N ARG A 479 25.96 9.85 -18.48
CA ARG A 479 25.40 8.88 -19.42
C ARG A 479 23.88 8.96 -19.51
N CYS A 480 23.37 8.99 -20.74
CA CYS A 480 21.94 8.87 -21.02
C CYS A 480 21.71 7.88 -22.17
N LYS A 481 20.85 6.89 -21.95
CA LYS A 481 20.37 6.00 -23.00
C LYS A 481 18.85 6.05 -23.07
N LEU A 482 18.32 6.47 -24.21
CA LEU A 482 16.89 6.52 -24.46
C LEU A 482 16.55 5.52 -25.56
N ARG A 483 15.63 4.60 -25.26
CA ARG A 483 15.21 3.58 -26.19
C ARG A 483 13.70 3.49 -26.34
N GLY A 484 13.20 3.43 -27.57
CA GLY A 484 11.79 3.14 -27.85
C GLY A 484 10.81 4.28 -27.56
N ILE A 485 11.32 5.50 -27.32
CA ILE A 485 10.52 6.67 -26.94
C ILE A 485 10.04 7.47 -28.16
N TYR A 486 9.00 8.27 -27.93
CA TYR A 486 8.48 9.31 -28.81
C TYR A 486 8.83 10.68 -28.25
N ALA A 487 9.23 11.63 -29.09
CA ALA A 487 9.60 12.96 -28.61
C ALA A 487 9.38 14.03 -29.66
N THR A 488 9.21 15.30 -29.26
CA THR A 488 9.39 16.40 -30.21
C THR A 488 10.89 16.68 -30.37
N GLU A 489 11.31 17.22 -31.52
CA GLU A 489 12.67 17.73 -31.71
C GLU A 489 13.06 18.69 -30.58
N THR A 490 12.16 19.62 -30.23
CA THR A 490 12.35 20.63 -29.19
C THR A 490 12.59 20.02 -27.81
N ASP A 491 11.74 19.10 -27.37
CA ASP A 491 11.84 18.51 -26.03
C ASP A 491 13.06 17.61 -25.89
N LEU A 492 13.39 16.82 -26.93
CA LEU A 492 14.57 15.98 -26.92
C LEU A 492 15.85 16.81 -26.91
N LEU A 493 15.93 17.85 -27.75
CA LEU A 493 17.06 18.78 -27.75
C LEU A 493 17.19 19.49 -26.41
N ALA A 494 16.10 19.99 -25.84
CA ALA A 494 16.08 20.66 -24.54
C ALA A 494 16.56 19.73 -23.43
N PHE A 495 16.09 18.48 -23.40
CA PHE A 495 16.51 17.48 -22.42
C PHE A 495 18.02 17.21 -22.51
N ILE A 496 18.56 16.96 -23.71
CA ILE A 496 19.99 16.72 -23.93
C ILE A 496 20.82 17.93 -23.47
N LYS A 497 20.43 19.15 -23.86
CA LYS A 497 21.13 20.39 -23.46
C LYS A 497 21.11 20.62 -21.96
N ARG A 498 19.95 20.46 -21.32
CA ARG A 498 19.76 20.76 -19.89
C ARG A 498 20.39 19.71 -18.98
N THR A 499 20.50 18.46 -19.42
CA THR A 499 21.21 17.40 -18.68
C THR A 499 22.71 17.38 -18.93
N ARG A 500 23.22 18.14 -19.92
CA ARG A 500 24.65 18.23 -20.25
C ARG A 500 25.30 16.86 -20.42
N VAL A 501 24.60 15.93 -21.06
CA VAL A 501 25.03 14.53 -21.20
C VAL A 501 26.35 14.39 -21.97
N SER A 502 27.27 13.56 -21.49
CA SER A 502 28.54 13.23 -22.19
C SER A 502 28.45 11.98 -23.06
N ASP A 503 27.84 10.91 -22.56
CA ASP A 503 27.63 9.65 -23.28
C ASP A 503 26.15 9.52 -23.66
N LEU A 504 25.80 9.79 -24.92
CA LEU A 504 24.42 9.75 -25.39
C LEU A 504 24.16 8.55 -26.31
N SER A 505 23.14 7.76 -25.98
CA SER A 505 22.59 6.74 -26.87
C SER A 505 21.11 6.96 -27.13
N LEU A 506 20.73 6.97 -28.40
CA LEU A 506 19.35 7.06 -28.87
C LEU A 506 19.05 5.84 -29.73
N ARG A 507 18.10 5.01 -29.31
CA ARG A 507 17.76 3.78 -30.03
C ARG A 507 16.26 3.66 -30.26
N GLN A 508 15.79 3.36 -31.46
CA GLN A 508 14.33 3.23 -31.70
C GLN A 508 13.55 4.48 -31.26
N VAL A 509 14.10 5.68 -31.49
CA VAL A 509 13.47 6.96 -31.11
C VAL A 509 12.71 7.50 -32.30
N LYS A 510 11.42 7.81 -32.13
CA LYS A 510 10.56 8.40 -33.16
C LYS A 510 10.21 9.84 -32.79
N LEU A 511 10.58 10.80 -33.64
CA LEU A 511 10.14 12.17 -33.44
C LEU A 511 8.66 12.29 -33.81
N SER A 512 7.83 12.88 -32.96
CA SER A 512 6.43 13.20 -33.24
C SER A 512 6.29 14.54 -33.99
N SER A 513 7.34 15.37 -33.98
CA SER A 513 7.46 16.57 -34.81
C SER A 513 8.93 16.98 -34.94
N GLY A 514 9.25 17.62 -36.07
CA GLY A 514 10.61 18.08 -36.37
C GLY A 514 11.53 17.01 -36.94
N SER A 515 12.82 17.30 -36.95
CA SER A 515 13.91 16.48 -37.48
C SER A 515 15.03 16.28 -36.46
N PHE A 516 15.91 15.32 -36.67
CA PHE A 516 17.09 15.17 -35.81
C PHE A 516 18.20 16.19 -36.11
N ARG A 517 18.02 17.06 -37.10
CA ARG A 517 19.05 18.00 -37.57
C ARG A 517 19.65 18.84 -36.44
N SER A 518 18.81 19.56 -35.69
CA SER A 518 19.29 20.43 -34.60
C SER A 518 19.91 19.64 -33.43
N ILE A 519 19.43 18.40 -33.21
CA ILE A 519 19.97 17.48 -32.20
C ILE A 519 21.38 17.04 -32.62
N PHE A 520 21.56 16.62 -33.87
CA PHE A 520 22.86 16.22 -34.40
C PHE A 520 23.83 17.41 -34.42
N ASP A 521 23.40 18.57 -34.92
CA ASP A 521 24.23 19.78 -34.96
C ASP A 521 24.65 20.21 -33.54
N TYR A 522 23.77 20.09 -32.53
CA TYR A 522 24.16 20.33 -31.14
C TYR A 522 25.17 19.27 -30.67
N CYS A 523 24.89 17.99 -30.91
CA CYS A 523 25.71 16.89 -30.39
C CYS A 523 27.16 16.93 -30.87
N THR A 524 27.40 17.45 -32.08
CA THR A 524 28.73 17.57 -32.70
C THR A 524 29.35 18.97 -32.52
N SER A 525 28.63 19.90 -31.88
CA SER A 525 29.13 21.26 -31.64
C SER A 525 30.15 21.30 -30.49
N THR A 526 31.07 22.26 -30.54
CA THR A 526 32.04 22.53 -29.48
C THR A 526 31.40 22.99 -28.16
N ALA A 527 30.13 23.39 -28.17
CA ALA A 527 29.36 23.78 -27.00
C ALA A 527 28.76 22.56 -26.25
N SER A 528 28.84 21.37 -26.83
CA SER A 528 28.31 20.13 -26.26
C SER A 528 29.36 19.39 -25.43
N PRO A 529 29.01 18.87 -24.23
CA PRO A 529 29.91 18.04 -23.43
C PRO A 529 29.98 16.58 -23.90
N ILE A 530 29.38 16.27 -25.07
CA ILE A 530 29.31 14.92 -25.62
C ILE A 530 30.71 14.44 -26.02
N SER A 531 31.05 13.23 -25.56
CA SER A 531 32.28 12.50 -25.90
C SER A 531 31.99 11.16 -26.57
N LYS A 532 30.74 10.69 -26.53
CA LYS A 532 30.32 9.42 -27.11
C LYS A 532 28.89 9.46 -27.62
N LEU A 533 28.70 8.98 -28.85
CA LEU A 533 27.39 8.85 -29.50
C LEU A 533 27.15 7.39 -29.92
N ASP A 534 25.92 6.92 -29.71
CA ASP A 534 25.43 5.61 -30.15
C ASP A 534 23.96 5.73 -30.58
N PHE A 535 23.75 6.02 -31.86
CA PHE A 535 22.44 6.18 -32.46
C PHE A 535 22.07 4.94 -33.26
N LYS A 536 20.81 4.50 -33.16
CA LYS A 536 20.33 3.35 -33.91
C LYS A 536 18.82 3.39 -34.12
N ASP A 537 18.35 3.02 -35.31
CA ASP A 537 16.92 2.93 -35.62
C ASP A 537 16.15 4.23 -35.25
N LEU A 538 16.49 5.37 -35.85
CA LEU A 538 15.82 6.66 -35.59
C LEU A 538 14.76 6.97 -36.67
N TYR A 539 13.69 7.65 -36.30
CA TYR A 539 12.56 7.96 -37.19
C TYR A 539 12.09 9.41 -37.05
N GLU A 540 11.77 10.07 -38.17
CA GLU A 540 11.20 11.42 -38.20
C GLU A 540 9.71 11.34 -38.59
N LYS A 541 8.83 12.17 -38.02
CA LYS A 541 7.40 12.22 -38.42
C LYS A 541 7.19 13.36 -39.42
N ASP A 542 7.50 13.08 -40.68
CA ASP A 542 7.15 13.91 -41.85
C ASP A 542 5.99 13.28 -42.67
N ARG A 543 5.82 11.96 -42.64
CA ARG A 543 4.76 11.15 -43.29
C ARG A 543 4.53 9.82 -42.55
N GLU A 544 3.48 9.08 -42.92
CA GLU A 544 3.21 7.73 -42.39
C GLU A 544 3.36 6.64 -43.48
N PRO A 545 4.08 5.53 -43.22
CA PRO A 545 4.86 5.26 -42.02
C PRO A 545 6.06 6.22 -41.89
N SER A 546 6.41 6.62 -40.67
CA SER A 546 7.53 7.53 -40.40
C SER A 546 8.82 7.03 -41.05
N PRO A 547 9.50 7.86 -41.88
CA PRO A 547 10.70 7.46 -42.55
C PRO A 547 11.84 7.25 -41.59
N TYR A 548 12.74 6.44 -42.09
CA TYR A 548 13.88 5.94 -41.38
C TYR A 548 15.08 6.86 -41.59
N VAL A 549 15.78 7.22 -40.51
CA VAL A 549 17.03 7.99 -40.58
C VAL A 549 18.16 7.06 -41.01
N LEU A 550 18.79 7.39 -42.14
CA LEU A 550 19.89 6.65 -42.74
C LEU A 550 21.15 7.50 -42.72
N PHE A 551 22.15 7.09 -41.95
CA PHE A 551 23.44 7.76 -41.87
C PHE A 551 24.29 7.42 -43.11
N LEU A 552 24.99 8.42 -43.64
CA LEU A 552 25.80 8.32 -44.85
C LEU A 552 27.27 7.96 -44.58
N GLU A 553 27.60 7.58 -43.34
CA GLU A 553 28.96 7.35 -42.88
C GLU A 553 29.37 5.87 -42.96
N THR A 554 30.60 5.65 -43.41
CA THR A 554 31.16 4.33 -43.67
C THR A 554 31.69 3.66 -42.40
N ALA A 555 31.05 2.58 -41.94
CA ALA A 555 31.69 1.29 -41.61
C ALA A 555 30.64 0.27 -41.15
N SER A 556 30.58 -0.87 -41.86
CA SER A 556 29.77 -2.09 -41.61
C SER A 556 28.25 -2.00 -41.88
N SER A 557 27.82 -2.45 -43.07
CA SER A 557 26.40 -2.57 -43.49
C SER A 557 25.87 -4.00 -43.34
N MET A 558 24.55 -4.13 -43.12
CA MET A 558 23.76 -5.37 -43.27
C MET A 558 22.66 -5.24 -44.35
N PHE A 559 22.57 -4.13 -45.08
CA PHE A 559 21.57 -3.90 -46.13
C PHE A 559 22.22 -3.35 -47.40
N ASP A 560 22.10 -4.11 -48.49
CA ASP A 560 22.56 -3.74 -49.83
C ASP A 560 21.36 -3.25 -50.65
N TYR A 561 21.05 -1.96 -50.52
CA TYR A 561 20.12 -1.29 -51.43
C TYR A 561 20.96 -0.73 -52.58
N GLY A 562 20.81 -1.35 -53.75
CA GLY A 562 21.63 -1.08 -54.93
C GLY A 562 21.73 0.40 -55.33
N ALA A 563 22.91 0.72 -55.86
CA ALA A 563 23.33 1.95 -56.54
C ALA A 563 23.19 3.28 -55.74
N HIS A 564 24.35 3.71 -55.20
CA HIS A 564 24.71 5.03 -54.68
C HIS A 564 24.56 5.25 -53.16
N GLU A 565 25.73 5.39 -52.53
CA GLU A 565 26.03 5.69 -51.11
C GLU A 565 25.68 4.59 -50.10
N ARG A 566 26.70 4.14 -49.33
CA ARG A 566 26.52 3.17 -48.25
C ARG A 566 25.74 3.83 -47.12
N ARG A 567 24.56 3.30 -46.80
CA ARG A 567 23.67 3.81 -45.76
C ARG A 567 23.57 2.84 -44.60
N THR A 568 23.61 3.34 -43.37
CA THR A 568 23.42 2.52 -42.16
C THR A 568 22.29 3.07 -41.32
N ASN A 569 21.65 2.20 -40.55
CA ASN A 569 20.66 2.56 -39.55
C ASN A 569 21.25 2.87 -38.18
N PHE A 570 22.57 2.91 -38.06
CA PHE A 570 23.27 3.15 -36.81
C PHE A 570 24.48 4.05 -37.03
N LEU A 571 24.81 4.83 -36.01
CA LEU A 571 25.99 5.67 -35.94
C LEU A 571 26.61 5.47 -34.56
N THR A 572 27.92 5.19 -34.52
CA THR A 572 28.67 5.15 -33.27
C THR A 572 29.93 5.99 -33.42
N ARG A 573 30.11 6.96 -32.54
CA ARG A 573 31.28 7.85 -32.54
C ARG A 573 31.82 8.00 -31.13
N ASN A 574 33.12 8.19 -31.03
CA ASN A 574 33.84 8.48 -29.78
C ASN A 574 35.14 9.23 -30.13
N GLY A 575 35.72 9.91 -29.16
CA GLY A 575 36.97 10.65 -29.37
C GLY A 575 36.83 11.77 -30.41
N ASP A 576 37.82 11.89 -31.30
CA ASP A 576 37.93 13.00 -32.26
C ASP A 576 36.80 13.02 -33.31
N ASP A 577 36.16 11.88 -33.57
CA ASP A 577 35.09 11.74 -34.57
C ASP A 577 33.78 12.43 -34.14
N ILE A 578 33.64 12.81 -32.86
CA ILE A 578 32.42 13.43 -32.34
C ILE A 578 32.14 14.77 -33.01
N ASN A 579 33.16 15.58 -33.28
CA ASN A 579 32.98 16.95 -33.78
C ASN A 579 32.72 17.02 -35.29
N GLN A 580 32.72 15.89 -35.99
CA GLN A 580 32.40 15.86 -37.41
C GLN A 580 30.90 16.11 -37.62
N PRO A 581 30.46 16.83 -38.67
CA PRO A 581 29.04 16.90 -39.01
C PRO A 581 28.44 15.51 -39.24
N ILE A 582 27.19 15.29 -38.84
CA ILE A 582 26.48 14.03 -39.11
C ILE A 582 25.65 14.20 -40.38
N SER A 583 26.00 13.43 -41.41
CA SER A 583 25.27 13.42 -42.70
C SER A 583 24.24 12.29 -42.71
N TYR A 584 22.97 12.61 -42.96
CA TYR A 584 21.88 11.63 -43.00
C TYR A 584 20.82 11.99 -44.03
N ASN A 585 20.07 10.97 -44.47
CA ASN A 585 18.87 11.09 -45.30
C ASN A 585 17.70 10.35 -44.64
N THR A 586 16.46 10.69 -45.01
CA THR A 586 15.27 9.91 -44.65
C THR A 586 14.84 9.00 -45.83
N ASP A 587 14.50 7.73 -45.58
CA ASP A 587 14.16 6.77 -46.66
C ASP A 587 12.96 7.26 -47.50
N VAL A 588 13.16 7.42 -48.82
CA VAL A 588 12.13 7.73 -49.82
C VAL A 588 11.78 6.45 -50.57
N ARG A 589 10.89 5.62 -50.01
CA ARG A 589 10.38 4.48 -50.78
C ARG A 589 9.31 4.94 -51.78
N SER A 590 9.69 4.93 -53.05
CA SER A 590 8.80 4.69 -54.19
C SER A 590 8.04 3.37 -53.99
N VAL A 591 6.72 3.42 -54.00
CA VAL A 591 5.83 2.26 -53.88
C VAL A 591 5.95 1.39 -55.14
N GLY A 592 6.70 0.29 -55.05
CA GLY A 592 6.71 -0.75 -56.08
C GLY A 592 5.48 -1.66 -55.92
N VAL A 593 4.53 -1.58 -56.84
CA VAL A 593 3.37 -2.48 -56.93
C VAL A 593 3.84 -3.86 -57.41
N ILE A 594 3.79 -4.87 -56.55
CA ILE A 594 3.90 -6.26 -56.99
C ILE A 594 2.51 -6.71 -57.46
N ARG A 595 2.29 -6.73 -58.79
CA ARG A 595 1.15 -7.45 -59.37
C ARG A 595 1.48 -8.94 -59.36
N LEU A 596 0.64 -9.75 -58.72
CA LEU A 596 0.67 -11.20 -58.85
C LEU A 596 0.25 -11.58 -60.28
N SER A 597 1.12 -12.30 -60.99
CA SER A 597 0.74 -13.03 -62.21
C SER A 597 -0.12 -14.26 -61.83
N PRO A 598 -1.08 -14.66 -62.67
CA PRO A 598 -1.87 -15.87 -62.41
C PRO A 598 -0.98 -17.13 -62.51
N PRO A 599 -1.32 -18.21 -61.79
CA PRO A 599 -0.55 -19.44 -61.85
C PRO A 599 -0.66 -20.09 -63.23
N LEU A 600 0.49 -20.50 -63.77
CA LEU A 600 0.58 -21.43 -64.89
C LEU A 600 0.02 -22.80 -64.44
N VAL A 601 -1.15 -23.17 -64.95
CA VAL A 601 -1.50 -24.50 -65.49
C VAL A 601 -2.50 -24.30 -66.62
#